data_AF-A0A257LID0-F1
#
_entry.id   AF-A0A257LID0-F1
#
_cell.length_a   1.000
_cell.length_b   1.000
_cell.length_c   1.000
_cell.angle_alpha   90.00
_cell.angle_beta   90.00
_cell.angle_gamma   90.00
#
_symmetry.space_group_name_H-M   'P 1'
#
loop_
_entity.id
_entity.type
_entity.pdbx_description
1 polymer ?
#
loop_
_entity_poly.entity_id
_entity_poly.type
_entity_poly.pdbx_seq_one_letter_code
_entity_poly.pdbx_strand_id
1 'polypeptide(L)'
;MTDAVIVSTARTGLAKSWKGAFNMTYGATLGGHAVQHAVARAGIDPGEVEDCIMGGTFGEGTTGGNIARAIALRDGLPVTTAGLTINRFCSSGLQRIALAAQRV
;
A
#
# COMPACT_ATOMS: atom_id res chain seq x y z
N MET A 1 4.30 -25.24 10.08
CA MET A 1 4.13 -24.30 8.97
C MET A 1 2.98 -23.40 9.35
N THR A 2 3.22 -22.10 9.39
CA THR A 2 2.16 -21.11 9.56
C THR A 2 1.58 -20.84 8.18
N ASP A 3 0.26 -20.86 8.04
CA ASP A 3 -0.38 -20.54 6.77
C ASP A 3 -0.66 -19.04 6.69
N ALA A 4 -0.20 -18.39 5.62
CA ALA A 4 -0.49 -17.00 5.36
C ALA A 4 -1.94 -16.83 4.88
N VAL A 5 -2.69 -15.93 5.53
CA VAL A 5 -4.11 -15.67 5.22
C VAL A 5 -4.35 -14.22 4.81
N ILE A 6 -5.40 -13.98 4.01
CA ILE A 6 -5.85 -12.63 3.64
C ILE A 6 -6.98 -12.22 4.59
N VAL A 7 -6.69 -11.31 5.52
CA VAL A 7 -7.65 -10.87 6.55
C VAL A 7 -8.62 -9.80 6.04
N SER A 8 -8.18 -8.92 5.15
CA SER A 8 -8.98 -7.81 4.63
C SER A 8 -8.49 -7.34 3.26
N THR A 9 -9.37 -6.68 2.51
CA THR A 9 -9.03 -6.02 1.24
C THR A 9 -9.73 -4.67 1.09
N ALA A 10 -9.03 -3.74 0.45
CA ALA A 10 -9.58 -2.47 0.00
C ALA A 10 -8.83 -1.99 -1.25
N ARG A 11 -9.52 -1.19 -2.07
CA ARG A 11 -8.93 -0.51 -3.23
C ARG A 11 -9.66 0.80 -3.45
N THR A 12 -8.99 1.73 -4.12
CA THR A 12 -9.64 2.95 -4.62
C THR A 12 -10.51 2.63 -5.83
N GLY A 13 -11.31 3.61 -6.24
CA GLY A 13 -11.87 3.65 -7.60
C GLY A 13 -10.75 3.69 -8.66
N LEU A 14 -11.12 3.51 -9.92
CA LEU A 14 -10.25 3.77 -11.06
C LEU A 14 -10.76 5.02 -11.78
N ALA A 15 -9.86 5.94 -12.08
CA ALA A 15 -10.17 7.16 -12.81
C ALA A 15 -9.33 7.25 -14.09
N LYS A 16 -9.84 7.95 -15.10
CA LYS A 16 -9.09 8.17 -16.34
C LYS A 16 -7.84 9.01 -16.07
N SER A 17 -6.69 8.59 -16.58
CA SER A 17 -5.47 9.41 -16.53
C SER A 17 -5.72 10.78 -17.19
N TRP A 18 -5.13 11.84 -16.63
CA TRP A 18 -5.18 13.23 -17.11
C TRP A 18 -6.54 13.93 -17.09
N LYS A 19 -7.67 13.20 -17.04
CA LYS A 19 -9.02 13.80 -17.06
C LYS A 19 -9.96 13.30 -15.96
N GLY A 20 -9.53 12.33 -15.15
CA GLY A 20 -10.33 11.72 -14.09
C GLY A 20 -10.24 12.45 -12.75
N ALA A 21 -11.06 11.99 -11.80
CA ALA A 21 -11.21 12.61 -10.49
C ALA A 21 -9.92 12.64 -9.63
N PHE A 22 -8.92 11.81 -9.94
CA PHE A 22 -7.70 11.67 -9.13
C PHE A 22 -6.48 12.46 -9.63
N ASN A 23 -6.59 13.27 -10.69
CA ASN A 23 -5.40 13.94 -11.24
C ASN A 23 -4.72 14.92 -10.27
N MET A 24 -5.48 15.48 -9.33
CA MET A 24 -4.97 16.37 -8.28
C MET A 24 -4.77 15.65 -6.94
N THR A 25 -4.70 14.31 -6.95
CA THR A 25 -4.50 13.50 -5.74
C THR A 25 -3.06 12.98 -5.71
N TYR A 26 -2.35 13.31 -4.63
CA TYR A 26 -0.98 12.84 -4.45
C TYR A 26 -0.92 11.32 -4.23
N GLY A 27 0.09 10.63 -4.78
CA GLY A 27 0.21 9.17 -4.73
C GLY A 27 0.11 8.58 -3.32
N ALA A 28 0.78 9.21 -2.33
CA ALA A 28 0.70 8.76 -0.94
C ALA A 28 -0.70 8.93 -0.32
N THR A 29 -1.47 9.93 -0.75
CA THR A 29 -2.86 10.13 -0.28
C THR A 29 -3.77 9.05 -0.83
N LEU A 30 -3.63 8.71 -2.12
CA LEU A 30 -4.42 7.66 -2.75
C LEU A 30 -4.10 6.27 -2.16
N GLY A 31 -2.81 5.98 -1.97
CA GLY A 31 -2.37 4.75 -1.33
C GLY A 31 -2.80 4.66 0.14
N GLY A 32 -2.63 5.74 0.91
CA GLY A 32 -3.06 5.83 2.30
C GLY A 32 -4.55 5.51 2.45
N HIS A 33 -5.40 6.15 1.65
CA HIS A 33 -6.85 5.85 1.67
C HIS A 33 -7.17 4.35 1.53
N ALA A 34 -6.46 3.62 0.67
CA ALA A 34 -6.67 2.19 0.52
C ALA A 34 -6.19 1.39 1.74
N VAL A 35 -5.03 1.73 2.32
CA VAL A 35 -4.50 1.06 3.51
C VAL A 35 -5.42 1.32 4.72
N GLN A 36 -5.89 2.55 4.90
CA GLN A 36 -6.78 2.96 6.01
C GLN A 36 -8.00 2.06 6.08
N HIS A 37 -8.64 1.89 4.93
CA HIS A 37 -9.87 1.12 4.83
C HIS A 37 -9.59 -0.39 4.91
N ALA A 38 -8.43 -0.87 4.47
CA ALA A 38 -8.07 -2.27 4.67
C ALA A 38 -7.89 -2.59 6.16
N VAL A 39 -7.14 -1.76 6.89
CA VAL A 39 -6.89 -1.92 8.34
C VAL A 39 -8.19 -1.75 9.13
N ALA A 40 -8.96 -0.70 8.87
CA ALA A 40 -10.23 -0.46 9.56
C ALA A 40 -11.26 -1.58 9.33
N ARG A 41 -11.32 -2.16 8.13
CA ARG A 41 -12.19 -3.32 7.84
C ARG A 41 -11.70 -4.62 8.48
N ALA A 42 -10.38 -4.77 8.64
CA ALA A 42 -9.80 -5.90 9.36
C ALA A 42 -10.13 -5.84 10.87
N GLY A 43 -10.37 -4.63 11.41
CA GLY A 43 -10.66 -4.43 12.83
C GLY A 43 -9.45 -4.67 13.75
N ILE A 44 -8.24 -4.53 13.21
CA ILE A 44 -6.97 -4.73 13.93
C ILE A 44 -6.43 -3.39 14.46
N ASP A 45 -5.54 -3.46 15.45
CA ASP A 45 -4.78 -2.29 15.88
C ASP A 45 -3.72 -1.96 14.80
N PRO A 46 -3.65 -0.72 14.28
CA PRO A 46 -2.56 -0.29 13.40
C PRO A 46 -1.15 -0.60 13.95
N GLY A 47 -1.00 -0.67 15.27
CA GLY A 47 0.20 -1.09 15.99
C GLY A 47 0.73 -2.48 15.62
N GLU A 48 -0.15 -3.37 15.16
CA GLU A 48 0.20 -4.75 14.78
C GLU A 48 0.80 -4.84 13.36
N VAL A 49 0.75 -3.76 12.58
CA VAL A 49 1.27 -3.76 11.21
C VAL A 49 2.79 -3.54 11.22
N GLU A 50 3.54 -4.61 10.96
CA GLU A 50 5.01 -4.58 10.96
C GLU A 50 5.62 -3.99 9.67
N ASP A 51 5.02 -4.27 8.51
CA ASP A 51 5.53 -3.81 7.21
C ASP A 51 4.41 -3.44 6.23
N CYS A 52 4.56 -2.27 5.60
CA CYS A 52 3.71 -1.81 4.52
C CYS A 52 4.42 -2.03 3.17
N ILE A 53 4.01 -3.06 2.43
CA ILE A 53 4.59 -3.37 1.11
C ILE A 53 3.67 -2.84 0.00
N MET A 54 4.20 -1.93 -0.82
CA MET A 54 3.49 -1.34 -1.97
C MET A 54 4.21 -1.65 -3.28
N GLY A 55 3.43 -1.99 -4.31
CA GLY A 55 3.93 -2.18 -5.66
C GLY A 55 3.75 -0.93 -6.50
N GLY A 56 4.78 -0.52 -7.25
CA GLY A 56 4.73 0.63 -8.15
C GLY A 56 5.77 0.55 -9.26
N THR A 57 5.35 0.84 -10.49
CA THR A 57 6.24 0.75 -11.67
C THR A 57 7.09 2.01 -11.85
N PHE A 58 6.48 3.18 -11.72
CA PHE A 58 7.14 4.47 -11.92
C PHE A 58 7.37 5.12 -10.56
N GLY A 59 8.57 4.93 -10.01
CA GLY A 59 9.01 5.48 -8.73
C GLY A 59 9.52 6.91 -8.85
N GLU A 60 8.74 7.80 -9.44
CA GLU A 60 9.12 9.20 -9.69
C GLU A 60 7.98 10.17 -9.34
N GLY A 61 8.30 11.46 -9.23
CA GLY A 61 7.32 12.50 -8.90
C GLY A 61 6.55 12.17 -7.62
N THR A 62 5.21 12.14 -7.71
CA THR A 62 4.33 11.92 -6.55
C THR A 62 4.38 10.51 -5.96
N THR A 63 4.99 9.56 -6.68
CA THR A 63 5.22 8.18 -6.26
C THR A 63 6.72 7.87 -6.08
N GLY A 64 7.55 8.90 -6.02
CA GLY A 64 9.00 8.78 -5.81
C GLY A 64 9.42 8.42 -4.40
N GLY A 65 10.72 8.11 -4.25
CA GLY A 65 11.30 7.66 -2.98
C GLY A 65 10.71 6.32 -2.54
N ASN A 66 10.59 6.13 -1.23
CA ASN A 66 9.89 4.97 -0.67
C ASN A 66 8.41 5.30 -0.45
N ILE A 67 7.62 5.24 -1.53
CA ILE A 67 6.19 5.61 -1.49
C ILE A 67 5.40 4.76 -0.50
N ALA A 68 5.78 3.50 -0.28
CA ALA A 68 5.19 2.64 0.74
C ALA A 68 5.31 3.23 2.14
N ARG A 69 6.49 3.78 2.48
CA ARG A 69 6.71 4.44 3.77
C ARG A 69 5.91 5.74 3.90
N ALA A 70 5.83 6.52 2.83
CA ALA A 70 5.00 7.73 2.81
C ALA A 70 3.51 7.41 2.97
N ILE A 71 3.05 6.32 2.34
CA ILE A 71 1.68 5.80 2.47
C ILE A 71 1.41 5.37 3.91
N ALA A 72 2.27 4.54 4.51
CA ALA A 72 2.10 4.07 5.89
C ALA A 72 1.94 5.22 6.89
N LEU A 73 2.82 6.23 6.80
CA LEU A 73 2.76 7.41 7.66
C LEU A 73 1.53 8.29 7.39
N ARG A 74 1.13 8.44 6.11
CA ARG A 74 -0.07 9.19 5.73
C ARG A 74 -1.34 8.52 6.23
N ASP A 75 -1.33 7.20 6.34
CA ASP A 75 -2.45 6.36 6.74
C ASP A 75 -2.70 6.34 8.26
N GLY A 76 -1.72 6.77 9.05
CA GLY A 76 -1.76 6.68 10.50
C GLY A 76 -1.20 5.37 11.05
N LEU A 77 -0.52 4.56 10.24
CA LEU A 77 0.32 3.47 10.75
C LEU A 77 1.46 4.07 11.60
N PRO A 78 1.89 3.37 12.66
CA PRO A 78 2.91 3.90 13.56
C PRO A 78 4.25 4.10 12.85
N VAL A 79 5.09 4.95 13.44
CA VAL A 79 6.43 5.20 12.92
C VAL A 79 7.32 3.95 12.96
N THR A 80 6.95 2.94 13.73
CA THR A 80 7.61 1.62 13.80
C THR A 80 7.33 0.74 12.59
N THR A 81 6.23 0.95 11.86
CA THR A 81 5.90 0.16 10.66
C THR A 81 6.92 0.41 9.56
N ALA A 82 7.58 -0.65 9.11
CA ALA A 82 8.49 -0.59 7.96
C ALA A 82 7.72 -0.26 6.67
N GLY A 83 8.44 0.19 5.65
CA GLY A 83 7.85 0.43 4.33
C GLY A 83 8.76 -0.11 3.24
N LEU A 84 8.20 -0.87 2.32
CA LEU A 84 8.91 -1.42 1.18
C LEU A 84 8.17 -1.14 -0.13
N THR A 85 8.81 -0.39 -1.02
CA THR A 85 8.33 -0.19 -2.39
C THR A 85 9.02 -1.18 -3.32
N ILE A 86 8.24 -1.96 -4.08
CA ILE A 86 8.78 -2.91 -5.06
C ILE A 86 8.30 -2.60 -6.49
N ASN A 87 9.14 -2.95 -7.46
CA ASN A 87 8.82 -2.85 -8.87
C ASN A 87 9.11 -4.19 -9.58
N ARG A 88 8.04 -4.81 -10.08
CA ARG A 88 8.05 -5.94 -11.02
C ARG A 88 7.07 -5.64 -12.18
N PHE A 89 7.08 -4.41 -12.67
CA PHE A 89 6.15 -3.88 -13.68
C PHE A 89 4.69 -4.18 -13.33
N CYS A 90 3.87 -4.60 -14.30
CA CYS A 90 2.45 -4.90 -14.14
C CYS A 90 2.17 -5.92 -13.02
N SER A 91 3.15 -6.77 -12.68
CA SER A 91 3.00 -7.78 -11.63
C SER A 91 3.31 -7.27 -10.21
N SER A 92 3.76 -6.03 -10.04
CA SER A 92 4.15 -5.47 -8.72
C SER A 92 3.06 -5.62 -7.65
N GLY A 93 1.79 -5.46 -8.04
CA GLY A 93 0.65 -5.59 -7.14
C GLY A 93 0.40 -7.01 -6.62
N LEU A 94 0.74 -8.05 -7.40
CA LEU A 94 0.68 -9.44 -6.97
C LEU A 94 1.99 -9.87 -6.28
N GLN A 95 3.13 -9.37 -6.78
CA GLN A 95 4.44 -9.68 -6.21
C GLN A 95 4.54 -9.26 -4.75
N ARG A 96 3.93 -8.13 -4.36
CA ARG A 96 3.93 -7.69 -2.95
C ARG A 96 3.17 -8.64 -2.03
N ILE A 97 2.11 -9.29 -2.53
CA ILE A 97 1.33 -10.27 -1.77
C ILE A 97 2.17 -11.54 -1.59
N ALA A 98 2.82 -12.01 -2.65
CA ALA A 98 3.72 -13.15 -2.57
C ALA A 98 4.90 -12.89 -1.62
N LEU A 99 5.48 -11.68 -1.65
CA LEU A 99 6.56 -11.30 -0.75
C LEU A 99 6.11 -11.22 0.71
N ALA A 100 4.92 -10.68 0.97
CA ALA A 100 4.34 -10.67 2.32
C ALA A 100 4.14 -12.10 2.83
N ALA A 101 3.52 -12.97 2.03
CA ALA A 101 3.25 -14.36 2.40
C ALA A 101 4.51 -15.20 2.65
N GLN A 102 5.66 -14.86 2.05
CA GLN A 102 6.94 -15.55 2.30
C GLN A 102 7.58 -15.20 3.65
N ARG A 103 7.12 -14.12 4.30
CA ARG A 103 7.70 -13.61 5.55
C ARG A 103 6.93 -14.04 6.81
N VAL A 104 5.72 -14.55 6.66
CA VAL A 104 4.83 -15.05 7.73
C VAL A 104 4.81 -16.57 7.80
#